data_AF-H2XPC0-F1
#
_entry.id   AF-H2XPC0-F1
#
_cell.length_a   1.000
_cell.length_b   1.000
_cell.length_c   1.000
_cell.angle_alpha   90.00
_cell.angle_beta   90.00
_cell.angle_gamma   90.00
#
_symmetry.space_group_name_H-M   'P 1'
#
loop_
_entity.id
_entity.type
_entity.pdbx_description
1 polymer ?
#
loop_
_entity_poly.entity_id
_entity_poly.type
_entity_poly.pdbx_seq_one_letter_code
_entity_poly.pdbx_strand_id
1 'polypeptide(L)'
;TEPHPTQYLVKVESDRWFGAGTVCPITFKHLILPDRHPPHTELTDLEPLPITALKDEKFESVYNFSHFNPIQTQIFHCIYHHDTNVLIGAPTGSGKTVAAELAIFRMLRTQPGAKAVYVAPLKALVRERMKDWEKRLKHKLGLKLVELTGDIAPDMRAVARADVIITTPEKWDGV
;
A
#
# COMPACT_ATOMS: atom_id res chain seq x y z
N THR A 1 18.46 -23.56 18.06
CA THR A 1 18.66 -23.33 16.62
C THR A 1 19.16 -24.62 16.04
N GLU A 2 18.47 -25.18 15.04
CA GLU A 2 18.99 -26.36 14.34
C GLU A 2 20.33 -26.02 13.68
N PRO A 3 21.32 -26.92 13.70
CA PRO A 3 22.60 -26.67 13.07
C PRO A 3 22.42 -26.56 11.55
N HIS A 4 22.98 -25.51 10.95
CA HIS A 4 22.97 -25.37 9.50
C HIS A 4 23.77 -26.50 8.86
N PRO A 5 23.26 -27.14 7.79
CA PRO A 5 24.02 -28.12 7.04
C PRO A 5 25.26 -27.46 6.43
N THR A 6 26.32 -28.23 6.17
CA THR A 6 27.56 -27.72 5.57
C THR A 6 27.47 -27.58 4.05
N GLN A 7 26.59 -28.36 3.43
CA GLN A 7 26.36 -28.39 1.98
C GLN A 7 25.01 -29.03 1.64
N TYR A 8 24.51 -28.74 0.45
CA TYR A 8 23.50 -29.54 -0.25
C TYR A 8 24.11 -30.25 -1.46
N LEU A 9 23.51 -31.37 -1.86
CA LEU A 9 23.89 -32.07 -3.09
C LEU A 9 22.73 -31.96 -4.09
N VAL A 10 22.98 -31.33 -5.23
CA VAL A 10 22.02 -31.29 -6.33
C VAL A 10 22.38 -32.40 -7.30
N LYS A 11 21.56 -33.44 -7.33
CA LYS A 11 21.69 -34.57 -8.26
C LYS A 11 20.77 -34.36 -9.44
N VAL A 12 21.31 -34.48 -10.65
CA VAL A 12 20.55 -34.44 -11.91
C VAL A 12 20.83 -35.74 -12.64
N GLU A 13 19.79 -36.50 -12.97
CA GLU A 13 19.89 -37.76 -13.70
C GLU A 13 18.97 -37.75 -14.92
N SER A 14 19.42 -38.36 -16.01
CA SER A 14 18.57 -38.58 -17.18
C SER A 14 17.56 -39.68 -16.89
N ASP A 15 16.31 -39.42 -17.26
CA ASP A 15 15.20 -40.37 -17.26
C ASP A 15 15.32 -41.44 -18.37
N ARG A 16 16.17 -41.19 -19.38
CA ARG A 16 16.28 -42.01 -20.60
C ARG A 16 17.62 -42.69 -20.75
N TRP A 17 18.70 -42.06 -20.28
CA TRP A 17 20.05 -42.52 -20.51
C TRP A 17 20.65 -43.05 -19.22
N PHE A 18 20.84 -44.36 -19.17
CA PHE A 18 21.46 -45.02 -18.03
C PHE A 18 22.90 -44.49 -17.84
N GLY A 19 23.24 -44.13 -16.61
CA GLY A 19 24.56 -43.57 -16.27
C GLY A 19 24.76 -42.10 -16.67
N ALA A 20 23.80 -41.46 -17.34
CA ALA A 20 23.87 -40.03 -17.64
C ALA A 20 23.31 -39.23 -16.47
N GLY A 21 24.14 -39.03 -15.45
CA GLY A 21 23.82 -38.21 -14.28
C GLY A 21 25.02 -37.45 -13.75
N THR A 22 24.76 -36.40 -12.97
CA THR A 22 25.78 -35.62 -12.29
C THR A 22 25.31 -35.23 -10.90
N VAL A 23 26.25 -35.05 -9.98
CA VAL A 23 26.00 -34.56 -8.63
C VAL A 23 26.86 -33.33 -8.42
N CYS A 24 26.23 -32.21 -8.11
CA CYS A 24 26.89 -30.94 -7.82
C CYS A 24 26.73 -30.58 -6.33
N PRO A 25 27.83 -30.49 -5.56
CA PRO A 25 27.76 -29.99 -4.19
C PRO A 25 27.63 -28.48 -4.14
N ILE A 26 26.61 -27.98 -3.44
CA ILE A 26 26.43 -26.57 -3.10
C ILE A 26 26.91 -26.37 -1.66
N THR A 27 28.10 -25.79 -1.49
CA THR A 27 28.69 -25.55 -0.17
C THR A 27 28.14 -24.27 0.47
N PHE A 28 27.91 -24.31 1.79
CA PHE A 28 27.50 -23.15 2.58
C PHE A 28 28.64 -22.50 3.36
N LYS A 29 29.91 -22.86 3.07
CA LYS A 29 31.09 -22.31 3.75
C LYS A 29 31.18 -20.78 3.71
N HIS A 30 30.69 -20.17 2.64
CA HIS A 30 30.66 -18.72 2.44
C HIS A 30 29.23 -18.16 2.38
N LEU A 31 28.23 -18.94 2.84
CA LEU A 31 26.85 -18.50 2.85
C LEU A 31 26.65 -17.50 3.98
N ILE A 32 26.37 -16.25 3.61
CA ILE A 32 25.91 -15.23 4.54
C ILE A 32 24.39 -15.32 4.57
N LEU A 33 23.84 -15.83 5.67
CA LEU A 33 22.39 -15.83 5.87
C LEU A 33 21.93 -14.41 6.22
N PRO A 34 20.76 -13.97 5.73
CA PRO A 34 20.18 -12.72 6.18
C PRO A 34 19.87 -12.80 7.69
N ASP A 35 19.91 -11.65 8.35
CA ASP A 35 19.46 -11.56 9.73
C ASP A 35 17.99 -11.98 9.84
N ARG A 36 17.64 -12.54 10.99
CA ARG A 36 16.24 -12.83 11.29
C ARG A 36 15.48 -11.53 11.28
N HIS A 37 14.41 -11.46 10.50
CA HIS A 37 13.55 -10.29 10.47
C HIS A 37 13.05 -9.97 11.88
N PRO A 38 13.00 -8.67 12.24
CA PRO A 38 12.42 -8.28 13.51
C PRO A 38 10.96 -8.76 13.58
N PRO A 39 10.44 -9.04 14.78
CA PRO A 39 9.04 -9.41 14.93
C PRO A 39 8.14 -8.30 14.37
N HIS A 40 6.96 -8.69 13.88
CA HIS A 40 5.94 -7.73 13.45
C HIS A 40 5.48 -6.89 14.64
N THR A 41 5.11 -5.63 14.38
CA THR A 41 4.45 -4.78 15.39
C THR A 41 3.19 -5.47 15.87
N GLU A 42 3.07 -5.64 17.19
CA GLU A 42 1.89 -6.25 17.79
C GLU A 42 0.65 -5.38 17.55
N LEU A 43 -0.46 -6.04 17.25
CA LEU A 43 -1.77 -5.40 17.16
C LEU A 43 -2.27 -5.20 18.59
N THR A 44 -2.29 -3.94 19.03
CA THR A 44 -2.76 -3.59 20.38
C THR A 44 -4.27 -3.73 20.47
N ASP A 45 -4.76 -4.28 21.58
CA ASP A 45 -6.19 -4.43 21.87
C ASP A 45 -6.78 -3.06 22.29
N LEU A 46 -7.03 -2.22 21.29
CA LEU A 46 -7.60 -0.89 21.45
C LEU A 46 -9.12 -0.95 21.28
N GLU A 47 -9.83 -0.07 22.00
CA GLU A 47 -11.24 0.15 21.74
C GLU A 47 -11.46 0.62 20.29
N PRO A 48 -12.39 0.00 19.53
CA PRO A 48 -12.65 0.40 18.15
C PRO A 48 -12.94 1.89 18.04
N LEU A 49 -12.20 2.59 17.17
CA LEU A 49 -12.34 4.04 17.03
C LEU A 49 -13.58 4.38 16.20
N PRO A 50 -14.53 5.21 16.69
CA PRO A 50 -15.68 5.63 15.92
C PRO A 50 -15.29 6.60 14.79
N ILE A 51 -16.06 6.63 13.70
CA ILE A 51 -15.82 7.56 12.59
C ILE A 51 -15.88 9.04 13.01
N THR A 52 -16.62 9.35 14.08
CA THR A 52 -16.73 10.69 14.68
C THR A 52 -15.40 11.22 15.21
N ALA A 53 -14.38 10.36 15.36
CA ALA A 53 -13.01 10.78 15.65
C ALA A 53 -12.40 11.68 14.56
N LEU A 54 -12.95 11.67 13.34
CA LEU A 54 -12.54 12.56 12.25
C LEU A 54 -12.85 14.03 12.54
N LYS A 55 -13.90 14.31 13.33
CA LYS A 55 -14.38 15.65 13.70
C LYS A 55 -14.72 16.52 12.48
N ASP A 56 -15.27 15.90 11.44
CA ASP A 56 -15.67 16.56 10.20
C ASP A 56 -16.80 15.76 9.55
N GLU A 57 -18.02 16.31 9.56
CA GLU A 57 -19.22 15.66 9.03
C GLU A 57 -19.07 15.24 7.56
N LYS A 58 -18.32 16.01 6.76
CA LYS A 58 -18.10 15.67 5.36
C LYS A 58 -17.24 14.43 5.25
N PHE A 59 -16.13 14.35 6.00
CA PHE A 59 -15.26 13.17 5.99
C PHE A 59 -15.95 11.94 6.58
N GLU A 60 -16.74 12.13 7.63
CA GLU A 60 -17.56 11.07 8.23
C GLU A 60 -18.55 10.49 7.23
N SER A 61 -19.21 11.35 6.44
CA SER A 61 -20.18 10.93 5.41
C SER A 61 -19.58 10.02 4.33
N VAL A 62 -18.26 9.98 4.19
CA VAL A 62 -17.56 9.16 3.19
C VAL A 62 -17.60 7.67 3.54
N TYR A 63 -17.74 7.34 4.82
CA TYR A 63 -17.72 5.96 5.31
C TYR A 63 -19.13 5.40 5.53
N ASN A 64 -19.31 4.11 5.25
CA ASN A 64 -20.57 3.39 5.46
C ASN A 64 -20.52 2.45 6.69
N PHE A 65 -19.49 2.60 7.53
CA PHE A 65 -19.30 1.84 8.76
C PHE A 65 -19.24 2.80 9.94
N SER A 66 -19.51 2.31 11.15
CA SER A 66 -19.52 3.13 12.36
C SER A 66 -18.15 3.25 13.05
N HIS A 67 -17.32 2.21 12.96
CA HIS A 67 -16.03 2.14 13.63
C HIS A 67 -14.93 1.64 12.69
N PHE A 68 -13.73 2.17 12.86
CA PHE A 68 -12.52 1.69 12.21
C PHE A 68 -12.13 0.30 12.75
N ASN A 69 -11.51 -0.51 11.89
CA ASN A 69 -10.99 -1.82 12.33
C ASN A 69 -9.78 -1.65 13.26
N PRO A 70 -9.28 -2.72 13.92
CA PRO A 70 -8.17 -2.60 14.87
C PRO A 70 -6.90 -1.99 14.29
N ILE A 71 -6.52 -2.35 13.05
CA ILE A 71 -5.34 -1.81 12.38
C ILE A 71 -5.50 -0.33 12.12
N GLN A 72 -6.65 0.08 11.58
CA GLN A 72 -7.00 1.48 11.30
C GLN A 72 -7.04 2.30 12.58
N THR A 73 -7.59 1.74 13.66
CA THR A 73 -7.62 2.36 14.99
C THR A 73 -6.20 2.61 15.51
N GLN A 74 -5.32 1.61 15.45
CA GLN A 74 -3.94 1.71 15.92
C GLN A 74 -3.11 2.74 15.13
N ILE A 75 -3.31 2.85 13.80
CA ILE A 75 -2.57 3.80 12.96
C ILE A 75 -3.18 5.21 12.90
N PHE A 76 -4.43 5.37 13.35
CA PHE A 76 -5.20 6.61 13.15
C PHE A 76 -4.46 7.83 13.67
N HIS A 77 -3.94 7.76 14.89
CA HIS A 77 -3.26 8.89 15.51
C HIS A 77 -2.02 9.32 14.72
N CYS A 78 -1.21 8.35 14.30
CA CYS A 78 0.01 8.62 13.53
C CYS A 78 -0.28 9.27 12.17
N ILE A 79 -1.40 8.93 11.52
CA ILE A 79 -1.71 9.41 10.17
C ILE A 79 -2.55 10.69 10.19
N TYR A 80 -3.50 10.79 11.12
CA TYR A 80 -4.50 11.86 11.11
C TYR A 80 -4.11 13.07 11.99
N HIS A 81 -3.11 12.91 12.86
CA HIS A 81 -2.63 13.97 13.76
C HIS A 81 -1.15 14.35 13.56
N HIS A 82 -0.37 13.58 12.82
CA HIS A 82 1.04 13.88 12.55
C HIS A 82 1.35 13.85 11.06
N ASP A 83 2.43 14.55 10.67
CA ASP A 83 2.90 14.65 9.29
C ASP A 83 4.17 13.80 9.06
N THR A 84 4.25 12.66 9.74
CA THR A 84 5.37 11.71 9.65
C THR A 84 5.15 10.70 8.53
N ASN A 85 6.23 10.23 7.91
CA ASN A 85 6.16 9.12 6.95
C ASN A 85 5.78 7.82 7.67
N VAL A 86 4.80 7.08 7.13
CA VAL A 86 4.28 5.84 7.73
C VAL A 86 4.40 4.68 6.73
N LEU A 87 4.95 3.55 7.20
CA LEU A 87 4.94 2.27 6.49
C LEU A 87 3.91 1.34 7.13
N ILE A 88 2.96 0.83 6.33
CA ILE A 88 1.93 -0.12 6.81
C ILE A 88 2.09 -1.44 6.08
N GLY A 89 2.62 -2.44 6.78
CA GLY A 89 2.61 -3.83 6.38
C GLY A 89 1.42 -4.56 7.00
N ALA A 90 0.39 -4.85 6.20
CA ALA A 90 -0.75 -5.66 6.62
C ALA A 90 -1.28 -6.50 5.45
N PRO A 91 -1.93 -7.65 5.70
CA PRO A 91 -2.54 -8.48 4.65
C PRO A 91 -3.53 -7.73 3.75
N THR A 92 -3.78 -8.26 2.55
CA THR A 92 -4.85 -7.75 1.67
C THR A 92 -6.20 -7.94 2.35
N GLY A 93 -7.10 -6.95 2.24
CA GLY A 93 -8.38 -6.94 2.95
C GLY A 93 -8.36 -6.27 4.33
N SER A 94 -7.19 -6.02 4.92
CA SER A 94 -7.06 -5.35 6.23
C SER A 94 -7.40 -3.84 6.24
N GLY A 95 -7.89 -3.29 5.12
CA GLY A 95 -8.35 -1.90 5.06
C GLY A 95 -7.25 -0.84 4.96
N LYS A 96 -6.05 -1.19 4.48
CA LYS A 96 -4.91 -0.26 4.25
C LYS A 96 -5.28 0.97 3.41
N THR A 97 -6.21 0.81 2.48
CA THR A 97 -6.86 1.88 1.72
C THR A 97 -7.27 3.08 2.57
N VAL A 98 -7.91 2.81 3.71
CA VAL A 98 -8.45 3.85 4.59
C VAL A 98 -7.31 4.67 5.19
N ALA A 99 -6.14 4.06 5.43
CA ALA A 99 -4.95 4.78 5.87
C ALA A 99 -4.53 5.87 4.86
N ALA A 100 -4.58 5.56 3.56
CA ALA A 100 -4.29 6.55 2.52
C ALA A 100 -5.37 7.66 2.48
N GLU A 101 -6.65 7.31 2.65
CA GLU A 101 -7.74 8.28 2.73
C GLU A 101 -7.56 9.23 3.93
N LEU A 102 -7.20 8.70 5.11
CA LEU A 102 -6.93 9.49 6.32
C LEU A 102 -5.78 10.49 6.09
N ALA A 103 -4.71 10.07 5.40
CA ALA A 103 -3.60 10.95 5.05
C ALA A 103 -4.05 12.09 4.10
N ILE A 104 -4.91 11.78 3.13
CA ILE A 104 -5.49 12.79 2.22
C ILE A 104 -6.36 13.77 3.03
N PHE A 105 -7.22 13.29 3.92
CA PHE A 105 -8.09 14.17 4.73
C PHE A 105 -7.29 15.08 5.66
N ARG A 106 -6.22 14.54 6.28
CA ARG A 106 -5.26 15.33 7.04
C ARG A 106 -4.66 16.45 6.19
N MET A 107 -4.13 16.10 5.01
CA MET A 107 -3.53 17.06 4.08
C MET A 107 -4.51 18.16 3.65
N LEU A 108 -5.75 17.80 3.28
CA LEU A 108 -6.79 18.76 2.90
C LEU A 108 -7.12 19.75 4.04
N ARG A 109 -7.07 19.31 5.29
CA ARG A 109 -7.34 20.15 6.46
C ARG A 109 -6.18 21.09 6.79
N THR A 110 -4.94 20.65 6.65
CA THR A 110 -3.77 21.43 7.10
C THR A 110 -3.03 22.17 6.02
N GLN A 111 -3.17 21.77 4.76
CA GLN A 111 -2.43 22.35 3.65
C GLN A 111 -3.40 22.64 2.48
N PRO A 112 -4.21 23.72 2.58
CA PRO A 112 -5.10 24.11 1.49
C PRO A 112 -4.33 24.34 0.19
N GLY A 113 -4.76 23.68 -0.89
CA GLY A 113 -4.12 23.75 -2.20
C GLY A 113 -2.98 22.75 -2.42
N ALA A 114 -2.61 21.94 -1.42
CA ALA A 114 -1.74 20.79 -1.63
C ALA A 114 -2.45 19.69 -2.44
N LYS A 115 -1.64 18.82 -3.05
CA LYS A 115 -2.10 17.72 -3.91
C LYS A 115 -1.66 16.38 -3.34
N ALA A 116 -2.53 15.38 -3.41
CA ALA A 116 -2.16 14.00 -3.13
C ALA A 116 -1.84 13.25 -4.43
N VAL A 117 -0.81 12.41 -4.39
CA VAL A 117 -0.51 11.46 -5.46
C VAL A 117 -0.60 10.05 -4.89
N TYR A 118 -1.55 9.27 -5.39
CA TYR A 118 -1.74 7.87 -5.04
C TYR A 118 -1.17 7.01 -6.17
N VAL A 119 -0.14 6.23 -5.86
CA VAL A 119 0.53 5.35 -6.81
C VAL A 119 0.11 3.90 -6.56
N ALA A 120 -0.37 3.22 -7.59
CA ALA A 120 -0.68 1.80 -7.54
C ALA A 120 0.06 1.02 -8.63
N PRO A 121 0.52 -0.22 -8.36
CA PRO A 121 1.41 -0.95 -9.27
C PRO A 121 0.73 -1.42 -10.56
N LEU A 122 -0.61 -1.49 -10.58
CA LEU A 122 -1.36 -2.00 -11.72
C LEU A 122 -2.44 -1.00 -12.16
N LYS A 123 -2.59 -0.80 -13.47
CA LYS A 123 -3.67 0.02 -14.05
C LYS A 123 -5.05 -0.41 -13.58
N ALA A 124 -5.27 -1.71 -13.38
CA ALA A 124 -6.53 -2.23 -12.86
C ALA A 124 -6.86 -1.69 -11.46
N LEU A 125 -5.86 -1.62 -10.57
CA LEU A 125 -6.01 -1.07 -9.22
C LEU A 125 -6.24 0.44 -9.24
N VAL A 126 -5.59 1.14 -10.17
CA VAL A 126 -5.86 2.57 -10.41
C VAL A 126 -7.31 2.80 -10.81
N ARG A 127 -7.84 2.04 -11.78
CA ARG A 127 -9.23 2.15 -12.25
C ARG A 127 -10.24 1.79 -11.16
N GLU A 128 -9.98 0.72 -10.41
CA GLU A 128 -10.80 0.34 -9.26
C GLU A 128 -10.85 1.48 -8.23
N ARG A 129 -9.69 2.03 -7.89
CA ARG A 129 -9.56 3.15 -6.96
C ARG A 129 -10.25 4.41 -7.45
N MET A 130 -10.07 4.77 -8.72
CA MET A 130 -10.75 5.90 -9.35
C MET A 130 -12.28 5.76 -9.25
N LYS A 131 -12.82 4.57 -9.55
CA LYS A 131 -14.27 4.32 -9.49
C LYS A 131 -14.82 4.42 -8.06
N ASP A 132 -14.09 3.95 -7.06
CA ASP A 132 -14.47 4.05 -5.65
C ASP A 132 -14.40 5.51 -5.16
N TRP A 133 -13.27 6.18 -5.38
CA TRP A 133 -13.07 7.55 -4.92
C TRP A 133 -13.89 8.57 -5.71
N GLU A 134 -14.27 8.31 -6.96
CA GLU A 134 -15.23 9.17 -7.66
C GLU A 134 -16.57 9.22 -6.93
N LYS A 135 -17.05 8.07 -6.44
CA LYS A 135 -18.28 8.01 -5.64
C LYS A 135 -18.14 8.65 -4.27
N ARG A 136 -17.02 8.37 -3.60
CA ARG A 136 -16.85 8.69 -2.19
C ARG A 136 -16.22 10.07 -1.96
N LEU A 137 -15.20 10.43 -2.73
CA LEU A 137 -14.42 11.65 -2.57
C LEU A 137 -14.88 12.76 -3.52
N LYS A 138 -15.08 12.48 -4.81
CA LYS A 138 -15.51 13.51 -5.76
C LYS A 138 -16.97 13.93 -5.50
N HIS A 139 -17.90 12.99 -5.42
CA HIS A 139 -19.32 13.35 -5.27
C HIS A 139 -19.69 13.86 -3.86
N LYS A 140 -19.09 13.32 -2.78
CA LYS A 140 -19.43 13.76 -1.42
C LYS A 140 -18.59 14.97 -0.95
N LEU A 141 -17.32 15.06 -1.34
CA LEU A 141 -16.42 16.12 -0.88
C LEU A 141 -16.13 17.20 -1.94
N GLY A 142 -16.52 16.99 -3.20
CA GLY A 142 -16.25 17.92 -4.30
C GLY A 142 -14.81 17.90 -4.81
N LEU A 143 -14.02 16.88 -4.46
CA LEU A 143 -12.60 16.79 -4.82
C LEU A 143 -12.41 16.48 -6.32
N LYS A 144 -11.42 17.12 -6.93
CA LYS A 144 -11.03 16.91 -8.32
C LYS A 144 -10.04 15.75 -8.39
N LEU A 145 -10.52 14.61 -8.87
CA LEU A 145 -9.73 13.41 -9.07
C LEU A 145 -9.26 13.31 -10.53
N VAL A 146 -8.01 12.90 -10.74
CA VAL A 146 -7.45 12.65 -12.08
C VAL A 146 -6.79 11.29 -12.11
N GLU A 147 -7.15 10.49 -13.13
CA GLU A 147 -6.40 9.28 -13.50
C GLU A 147 -5.24 9.67 -14.42
N LEU A 148 -4.05 9.21 -14.10
CA LEU A 148 -2.86 9.41 -14.91
C LEU A 148 -2.19 8.05 -15.16
N THR A 149 -2.50 7.40 -16.27
CA THR A 149 -1.94 6.09 -16.62
C THR A 149 -1.39 6.10 -18.03
N GLY A 150 -0.66 5.05 -18.44
CA GLY A 150 -0.16 4.96 -19.82
C GLY A 150 -1.25 4.98 -20.90
N ASP A 151 -2.49 4.61 -20.56
CA ASP A 151 -3.62 4.61 -21.50
C ASP A 151 -4.40 5.94 -21.49
N ILE A 152 -4.21 6.76 -20.45
CA ILE A 152 -4.97 7.98 -20.21
C ILE A 152 -3.99 9.12 -19.92
N ALA A 153 -3.83 9.99 -20.91
CA ALA A 153 -3.07 11.24 -20.79
C ALA A 153 -4.05 12.42 -20.62
N PRO A 154 -4.40 12.81 -19.38
CA PRO A 154 -5.20 13.99 -19.14
C PRO A 154 -4.44 15.26 -19.56
N ASP A 155 -5.18 16.32 -19.88
CA ASP A 155 -4.62 17.66 -20.12
C ASP A 155 -3.79 18.10 -18.90
N MET A 156 -2.61 18.69 -19.13
CA MET A 156 -1.78 19.28 -18.07
C MET A 156 -2.56 20.26 -17.19
N ARG A 157 -3.56 20.96 -17.76
CA ARG A 157 -4.45 21.84 -16.99
C ARG A 157 -5.31 21.06 -15.99
N ALA A 158 -5.75 19.85 -16.33
CA ALA A 158 -6.51 18.99 -15.44
C ALA A 158 -5.63 18.49 -14.29
N VAL A 159 -4.40 18.05 -14.59
CA VAL A 159 -3.41 17.65 -13.58
C VAL A 159 -3.07 18.82 -12.64
N ALA A 160 -2.85 20.02 -13.19
CA ALA A 160 -2.58 21.23 -12.43
C ALA A 160 -3.75 21.65 -11.52
N ARG A 161 -4.99 21.27 -11.84
CA ARG A 161 -6.19 21.58 -11.05
C ARG A 161 -6.67 20.44 -10.15
N ALA A 162 -6.10 19.25 -10.26
CA ALA A 162 -6.48 18.08 -9.46
C ALA A 162 -6.14 18.26 -7.97
N ASP A 163 -6.98 17.75 -7.09
CA ASP A 163 -6.69 17.64 -5.65
C ASP A 163 -6.01 16.29 -5.35
N VAL A 164 -6.40 15.24 -6.08
CA VAL A 164 -5.84 13.89 -5.96
C VAL A 164 -5.56 13.31 -7.35
N ILE A 165 -4.35 12.82 -7.55
CA ILE A 165 -3.89 12.14 -8.77
C ILE A 165 -3.71 10.66 -8.46
N ILE A 166 -4.29 9.78 -9.26
CA ILE A 166 -4.17 8.33 -9.12
C ILE A 166 -3.41 7.80 -10.34
N THR A 167 -2.25 7.17 -10.12
CA THR A 167 -1.29 6.87 -11.19
C THR A 167 -0.55 5.54 -11.00
N THR A 168 0.20 5.11 -12.02
CA THR A 168 1.14 3.97 -11.93
C THR A 168 2.58 4.48 -11.81
N PRO A 169 3.51 3.68 -11.24
CA PRO A 169 4.90 4.09 -11.09
C PRO A 169 5.54 4.55 -12.39
N GLU A 170 5.33 3.80 -13.48
CA GLU A 170 5.93 4.09 -14.79
C GLU A 170 5.45 5.41 -15.36
N LYS A 171 4.18 5.76 -15.10
CA LYS A 171 3.63 7.01 -15.61
C LYS A 171 4.07 8.19 -14.76
N TRP A 172 4.20 8.01 -13.44
CA TRP A 172 4.67 9.05 -12.54
C TRP A 172 6.16 9.39 -12.73
N ASP A 173 6.98 8.39 -13.06
CA ASP A 173 8.41 8.58 -13.32
C ASP A 173 8.70 9.44 -14.56
N GLY A 174 7.77 9.46 -15.53
CA GLY A 174 7.89 10.24 -16.76
C GLY A 174 7.25 11.63 -16.74
N VAL A 175 6.79 12.11 -15.58
CA VAL A 175 6.14 13.43 -15.38
C VAL A 175 7.12 14.39 -14.73
#